data_AF-A0A0F9ZB69-F1
#
_entry.id   AF-A0A0F9ZB69-F1
#
_cell.length_a   1.000
_cell.length_b   1.000
_cell.length_c   1.000
_cell.angle_alpha   90.00
_cell.angle_beta   90.00
_cell.angle_gamma   90.00
#
_symmetry.space_group_name_H-M   'P 1'
#
loop_
_entity.id
_entity.type
_entity.pdbx_description
1 polymer ?
#
loop_
_entity_poly.entity_id
_entity_poly.type
_entity_poly.pdbx_seq_one_letter_code
_entity_poly.pdbx_strand_id
1 'polypeptide(L)'
;MATTTSPQPQPQPPQPQSSSPSFPFPREYFFPAFFTRQTNITIHHAQLTKWSSLILAYARHHRLFRITISAAAESDLFFNRGIDRRLSPPDIREVLDFMRKDGRAEFLRPGEGNGAADASSSAAAAGGDVVFLYWRKPEEWAALVEAFVEETAQKGSVLTVYELTEGENTRGTEFHGMDNQVLMKALNILVKRGKAQIFGSEDSLGVKFF
;
A
#
# COMPACT_ATOMS: atom_id res chain seq x y z
N MET A 1 -45.52 -39.91 -37.59
CA MET A 1 -44.24 -39.38 -38.10
C MET A 1 -44.20 -37.90 -37.74
N ALA A 2 -43.47 -37.54 -36.69
CA ALA A 2 -43.42 -36.17 -36.17
C ALA A 2 -42.01 -35.61 -36.41
N THR A 3 -41.91 -34.58 -37.25
CA THR A 3 -40.69 -33.84 -37.52
C THR A 3 -40.45 -32.85 -36.38
N THR A 4 -39.42 -33.10 -35.58
CA THR A 4 -38.91 -32.19 -34.55
C THR A 4 -38.04 -31.11 -35.21
N THR A 5 -38.48 -29.86 -35.13
CA THR A 5 -37.72 -28.66 -35.49
C THR A 5 -36.80 -28.26 -34.33
N SER A 6 -35.49 -28.19 -34.58
CA SER A 6 -34.48 -27.66 -33.65
C SER A 6 -34.57 -26.12 -33.55
N PRO A 7 -34.51 -25.52 -32.34
CA PRO A 7 -34.41 -24.07 -32.21
C PRO A 7 -32.95 -23.60 -32.28
N GLN A 8 -32.75 -22.56 -33.08
CA GLN A 8 -31.52 -21.81 -33.32
C GLN A 8 -31.10 -21.00 -32.06
N PRO A 9 -29.79 -20.87 -31.75
CA PRO A 9 -29.34 -20.12 -30.57
C PRO A 9 -29.50 -18.60 -30.76
N GLN A 10 -30.20 -17.95 -29.82
CA GLN A 10 -30.31 -16.49 -29.75
C GLN A 10 -28.98 -15.84 -29.31
N PRO A 11 -28.65 -14.63 -29.80
CA PRO A 11 -27.47 -13.89 -29.38
C PRO A 11 -27.63 -13.38 -27.93
N GLN A 12 -26.69 -13.74 -27.06
CA GLN A 12 -26.62 -13.23 -25.69
C GLN A 12 -26.41 -11.70 -25.67
N PRO A 13 -27.15 -10.95 -24.84
CA PRO A 13 -26.88 -9.53 -24.62
C PRO A 13 -25.52 -9.35 -23.91
N PRO A 14 -24.78 -8.26 -24.19
CA PRO A 14 -23.48 -8.01 -23.57
C PRO A 14 -23.64 -7.89 -22.05
N GLN A 15 -23.00 -8.78 -21.30
CA GLN A 15 -22.91 -8.71 -19.85
C GLN A 15 -22.26 -7.37 -19.43
N PRO A 16 -22.83 -6.62 -18.48
CA PRO A 16 -22.15 -5.46 -17.92
C PRO A 16 -20.88 -5.96 -17.22
N GLN A 17 -19.73 -5.54 -17.74
CA GLN A 17 -18.44 -5.79 -17.11
C GLN A 17 -18.50 -5.24 -15.67
N SER A 18 -18.26 -6.12 -14.71
CA SER A 18 -18.14 -5.80 -13.30
C SER A 18 -17.05 -4.73 -13.12
N SER A 19 -17.45 -3.46 -13.04
CA SER A 19 -16.55 -2.38 -12.68
C SER A 19 -16.14 -2.60 -11.22
N SER A 20 -14.88 -3.01 -11.00
CA SER A 20 -14.23 -2.90 -9.70
C SER A 20 -14.58 -1.54 -9.10
N PRO A 21 -14.90 -1.42 -7.79
CA PRO A 21 -15.22 -0.14 -7.19
C PRO A 21 -14.07 0.82 -7.48
N SER A 22 -14.31 1.81 -8.33
CA SER A 22 -13.31 2.81 -8.67
C SER A 22 -13.04 3.64 -7.42
N PHE A 23 -11.76 3.91 -7.14
CA PHE A 23 -11.40 4.75 -6.01
C PHE A 23 -12.06 6.14 -6.17
N PRO A 24 -12.84 6.62 -5.19
CA PRO A 24 -13.48 7.93 -5.29
C PRO A 24 -12.43 9.03 -5.09
N PHE A 25 -11.93 9.57 -6.19
CA PHE A 25 -10.99 10.68 -6.15
C PHE A 25 -11.64 11.94 -5.55
N PRO A 26 -10.91 12.70 -4.70
CA PRO A 26 -11.42 13.92 -4.11
C PRO A 26 -11.59 15.02 -5.16
N ARG A 27 -12.43 16.02 -4.89
CA ARG A 27 -12.69 17.14 -5.82
C ARG A 27 -11.41 17.86 -6.27
N GLU A 28 -10.40 17.91 -5.39
CA GLU A 28 -9.12 18.56 -5.67
C GLU A 28 -8.34 17.84 -6.78
N TYR A 29 -8.53 16.53 -6.96
CA TYR A 29 -7.91 15.74 -8.03
C TYR A 29 -8.45 16.09 -9.42
N PHE A 30 -9.62 16.73 -9.52
CA PHE A 30 -10.17 17.22 -10.79
C PHE A 30 -9.80 18.68 -11.07
N PHE A 31 -9.01 19.32 -10.19
CA PHE A 31 -8.59 20.69 -10.36
C PHE A 31 -7.22 20.78 -11.05
N PRO A 32 -7.08 21.38 -12.24
CA PRO A 32 -5.83 21.37 -12.99
C PRO A 32 -4.62 21.94 -12.24
N ALA A 33 -4.81 23.00 -11.46
CA ALA A 33 -3.71 23.60 -10.70
C ALA A 33 -3.22 22.71 -9.54
N PHE A 34 -3.96 21.65 -9.17
CA PHE A 34 -3.52 20.69 -8.17
C PHE A 34 -2.33 19.85 -8.63
N PHE A 35 -2.16 19.66 -9.94
CA PHE A 35 -1.02 18.96 -10.55
C PHE A 35 0.16 19.89 -10.84
N THR A 36 0.02 21.18 -10.60
CA THR A 36 1.08 22.18 -10.82
C THR A 36 1.58 22.67 -9.47
N ARG A 37 2.90 22.64 -9.28
CA ARG A 37 3.54 23.18 -8.08
C ARG A 37 3.18 24.66 -7.87
N GLN A 38 2.64 24.99 -6.71
CA GLN A 38 2.29 26.36 -6.35
C GLN A 38 3.52 27.15 -5.91
N THR A 39 3.65 28.41 -6.35
CA THR A 39 4.80 29.29 -6.00
C THR A 39 4.70 29.85 -4.58
N ASN A 40 3.48 30.06 -4.08
CA ASN A 40 3.25 30.51 -2.71
C ASN A 40 3.46 29.35 -1.73
N ILE A 41 4.37 29.52 -0.77
CA ILE A 41 4.77 28.47 0.19
C ILE A 41 3.58 27.95 1.02
N THR A 42 2.69 28.82 1.47
CA THR A 42 1.52 28.43 2.27
C THR A 42 0.54 27.59 1.45
N ILE A 43 0.28 28.00 0.21
CA ILE A 43 -0.60 27.25 -0.71
C ILE A 43 0.06 25.93 -1.11
N HIS A 44 1.37 25.94 -1.36
CA HIS A 44 2.15 24.76 -1.67
C HIS A 44 2.11 23.74 -0.52
N HIS A 45 2.30 24.18 0.73
CA HIS A 45 2.15 23.31 1.89
C HIS A 45 0.73 22.69 1.99
N ALA A 46 -0.32 23.48 1.76
CA ALA A 46 -1.69 22.97 1.72
C ALA A 46 -1.91 21.96 0.57
N GLN A 47 -1.29 22.19 -0.59
CA GLN A 47 -1.27 21.24 -1.71
C GLN A 47 -0.58 19.94 -1.33
N LEU A 48 0.62 19.99 -0.72
CA LEU A 48 1.34 18.80 -0.25
C LEU A 48 0.51 18.00 0.78
N THR A 49 -0.18 18.69 1.69
CA THR A 49 -1.05 18.06 2.70
C THR A 49 -2.25 17.35 2.08
N LYS A 50 -2.82 17.93 1.01
CA LYS A 50 -3.91 17.30 0.25
C LYS A 50 -3.40 16.10 -0.55
N TRP A 51 -2.24 16.23 -1.17
CA TRP A 51 -1.60 15.12 -1.89
C TRP A 51 -1.27 13.96 -0.96
N SER A 52 -0.70 14.21 0.23
CA SER A 52 -0.43 13.15 1.20
C SER A 52 -1.71 12.41 1.62
N SER A 53 -2.79 13.15 1.89
CA SER A 53 -4.09 12.57 2.22
C SER A 53 -4.65 11.69 1.09
N LEU A 54 -4.53 12.16 -0.16
CA LEU A 54 -4.94 11.42 -1.35
C LEU A 54 -4.13 10.13 -1.52
N ILE A 55 -2.79 10.21 -1.45
CA ILE A 55 -1.89 9.06 -1.59
C ILE A 55 -2.23 7.99 -0.56
N LEU A 56 -2.46 8.38 0.71
CA LEU A 56 -2.81 7.42 1.76
C LEU A 56 -4.19 6.80 1.58
N ALA A 57 -5.18 7.58 1.13
CA ALA A 57 -6.51 7.07 0.85
C ALA A 57 -6.49 6.08 -0.32
N TYR A 58 -5.75 6.41 -1.38
CA TYR A 58 -5.55 5.53 -2.54
C TYR A 58 -4.80 4.25 -2.15
N ALA A 59 -3.71 4.39 -1.40
CA ALA A 59 -2.95 3.26 -0.90
C ALA A 59 -3.79 2.34 -0.01
N ARG A 60 -4.64 2.89 0.87
CA ARG A 60 -5.58 2.11 1.68
C ARG A 60 -6.60 1.37 0.84
N HIS A 61 -7.18 2.01 -0.18
CA HIS A 61 -8.20 1.41 -1.04
C HIS A 61 -7.64 0.25 -1.86
N HIS A 62 -6.45 0.42 -2.44
CA HIS A 62 -5.78 -0.60 -3.25
C HIS A 62 -4.87 -1.53 -2.44
N ARG A 63 -4.81 -1.37 -1.11
CA ARG A 63 -3.89 -2.06 -0.19
C ARG A 63 -2.41 -2.02 -0.63
N LEU A 64 -1.95 -0.86 -1.10
CA LEU A 64 -0.60 -0.64 -1.63
C LEU A 64 0.39 -0.19 -0.54
N PHE A 65 1.12 -1.13 0.04
CA PHE A 65 2.11 -0.80 1.07
C PHE A 65 3.40 -0.21 0.50
N ARG A 66 3.66 -0.41 -0.80
CA ARG A 66 4.83 0.06 -1.52
C ARG A 66 4.45 0.71 -2.85
N ILE A 67 5.15 1.76 -3.21
CA ILE A 67 5.06 2.37 -4.54
C ILE A 67 6.46 2.56 -5.12
N THR A 68 6.58 2.35 -6.42
CA THR A 68 7.78 2.71 -7.18
C THR A 68 7.50 4.05 -7.84
N ILE A 69 8.31 5.08 -7.61
CA ILE A 69 8.06 6.45 -8.12
C ILE A 69 7.92 6.44 -9.64
N SER A 70 8.79 5.71 -10.32
CA SER A 70 8.76 5.58 -11.78
C SER A 70 7.46 4.96 -12.31
N ALA A 71 7.00 3.87 -11.69
CA ALA A 71 5.75 3.20 -12.09
C ALA A 71 4.50 3.98 -11.62
N ALA A 72 4.57 4.62 -10.46
CA ALA A 72 3.48 5.39 -9.90
C ALA A 72 3.18 6.64 -10.75
N ALA A 73 4.20 7.23 -11.39
CA ALA A 73 4.01 8.38 -12.27
C ALA A 73 3.05 8.11 -13.45
N GLU A 74 2.95 6.85 -13.89
CA GLU A 74 2.02 6.42 -14.94
C GLU A 74 0.67 5.92 -14.39
N SER A 75 0.57 5.77 -13.07
CA SER A 75 -0.64 5.33 -12.38
C SER A 75 -1.68 6.44 -12.30
N ASP A 76 -2.94 6.05 -12.18
CA ASP A 76 -4.08 6.95 -11.99
C ASP A 76 -3.93 7.82 -10.74
N LEU A 77 -3.05 7.46 -9.79
CA LEU A 77 -2.77 8.30 -8.63
C LEU A 77 -2.14 9.65 -9.01
N PHE A 78 -1.19 9.66 -9.96
CA PHE A 78 -0.44 10.87 -10.33
C PHE A 78 -0.76 11.37 -11.74
N PHE A 79 -1.44 10.57 -12.55
CA PHE A 79 -1.91 10.94 -13.87
C PHE A 79 -3.43 10.90 -13.97
N ASN A 80 -4.04 12.08 -14.09
CA ASN A 80 -5.47 12.20 -14.36
C ASN A 80 -5.72 12.30 -15.86
N ARG A 81 -6.19 11.21 -16.45
CA ARG A 81 -6.60 11.13 -17.87
C ARG A 81 -7.84 11.95 -18.21
N GLY A 82 -8.67 12.31 -17.22
CA GLY A 82 -9.89 13.08 -17.44
C GLY A 82 -9.64 14.58 -17.67
N ILE A 83 -8.52 15.10 -17.16
CA ILE A 83 -8.12 16.51 -17.34
C ILE A 83 -6.78 16.65 -18.09
N ASP A 84 -6.21 15.53 -18.55
CA ASP A 84 -4.89 15.44 -19.18
C ASP A 84 -3.79 16.17 -18.39
N ARG A 85 -3.73 15.89 -17.08
CA ARG A 85 -2.71 16.44 -16.18
C ARG A 85 -2.02 15.35 -15.39
N ARG A 86 -0.70 15.47 -15.28
CA ARG A 86 0.15 14.58 -14.50
C ARG A 86 1.04 15.39 -13.56
N LEU A 87 1.34 14.83 -12.40
CA LEU A 87 2.31 15.38 -11.48
C LEU A 87 3.71 14.97 -11.93
N SER A 88 4.67 15.91 -11.92
CA SER A 88 6.03 15.60 -12.37
C SER A 88 6.75 14.71 -11.35
N PRO A 89 7.63 13.77 -11.76
CA PRO A 89 8.45 12.99 -10.83
C PRO A 89 9.19 13.77 -9.73
N PRO A 90 9.76 14.98 -9.98
CA PRO A 90 10.33 15.79 -8.90
C PRO A 90 9.29 16.26 -7.88
N ASP A 91 8.10 16.63 -8.32
CA ASP A 91 7.02 17.07 -7.41
C ASP A 91 6.46 15.90 -6.60
N ILE A 92 6.36 14.71 -7.21
CA ILE A 92 6.02 13.45 -6.51
C ILE A 92 7.03 13.19 -5.39
N ARG A 93 8.34 13.31 -5.67
CA ARG A 93 9.39 13.16 -4.65
C ARG A 93 9.22 14.15 -3.51
N GLU A 94 8.91 15.41 -3.81
CA GLU A 94 8.68 16.45 -2.80
C GLU A 94 7.50 16.11 -1.88
N VAL A 95 6.40 15.58 -2.43
CA VAL A 95 5.27 15.07 -1.65
C VAL A 95 5.69 13.89 -0.77
N LEU A 96 6.43 12.93 -1.32
CA LEU A 96 6.88 11.76 -0.56
C LEU A 96 7.89 12.12 0.53
N ASP A 97 8.77 13.10 0.29
CA ASP A 97 9.65 13.66 1.31
C ASP A 97 8.88 14.39 2.41
N PHE A 98 7.81 15.10 2.06
CA PHE A 98 6.90 15.67 3.05
C PHE A 98 6.23 14.59 3.90
N MET A 99 5.74 13.50 3.28
CA MET A 99 5.18 12.35 3.99
C MET A 99 6.21 11.62 4.85
N ARG A 100 7.47 11.56 4.40
CA ARG A 100 8.58 10.98 5.16
C ARG A 100 8.85 11.75 6.44
N LYS A 101 8.81 13.08 6.40
CA LYS A 101 8.95 13.93 7.58
C LYS A 101 7.83 13.71 8.61
N ASP A 102 6.62 13.38 8.14
CA ASP A 102 5.48 13.03 9.01
C ASP A 102 5.54 11.57 9.54
N GLY A 103 6.51 10.78 9.08
CA GLY A 103 6.65 9.35 9.42
C GLY A 103 5.62 8.45 8.72
N ARG A 104 4.99 8.93 7.64
CA ARG A 104 4.00 8.18 6.85
C ARG A 104 4.55 7.56 5.57
N ALA A 105 5.80 7.87 5.24
CA ALA A 105 6.50 7.27 4.13
C ALA A 105 7.95 6.95 4.50
N GLU A 106 8.52 5.92 3.90
CA GLU A 106 9.92 5.54 4.11
C GLU A 106 10.52 5.13 2.77
N PHE A 107 11.60 5.81 2.37
CA PHE A 107 12.31 5.47 1.13
C PHE A 107 13.18 4.25 1.37
N LEU A 108 12.99 3.22 0.55
CA LEU A 108 13.85 2.04 0.61
C LEU A 108 15.24 2.39 0.12
N ARG A 109 16.28 1.97 0.84
CA ARG A 109 17.64 2.06 0.27
C ARG A 109 17.72 1.08 -0.91
N PRO A 110 18.34 1.46 -2.04
CA PRO A 110 18.64 0.50 -3.11
C PRO A 110 19.47 -0.65 -2.51
N GLY A 111 18.88 -1.85 -2.42
CA GLY A 111 19.49 -3.03 -1.79
C GLY A 111 18.70 -3.68 -0.65
N GLU A 112 17.64 -3.05 -0.12
CA GLU A 112 16.81 -3.61 0.97
C GLU A 112 15.42 -4.11 0.49
N GLY A 113 15.23 -4.23 -0.83
CA GLY A 113 14.03 -4.80 -1.43
C GLY A 113 14.34 -6.16 -2.03
N ASN A 114 13.65 -7.21 -1.59
CA ASN A 114 13.75 -8.58 -2.11
C ASN A 114 13.92 -8.60 -3.64
N GLY A 115 15.14 -8.99 -4.07
CA GLY A 115 15.53 -9.10 -5.47
C GLY A 115 16.93 -8.56 -5.71
N ALA A 116 17.94 -9.39 -5.47
CA ALA A 116 19.26 -9.18 -6.04
C ALA A 116 19.14 -9.13 -7.57
N ALA A 117 19.27 -7.95 -8.17
CA ALA A 117 19.69 -7.80 -9.56
C ALA A 117 20.31 -6.42 -9.75
N ASP A 118 21.61 -6.44 -10.07
CA ASP A 118 22.43 -5.36 -10.61
C ASP A 118 22.92 -4.27 -9.64
N ALA A 119 24.02 -4.59 -8.97
CA ALA A 119 25.00 -3.61 -8.48
C ALA A 119 25.88 -3.08 -9.65
N SER A 120 25.30 -2.65 -10.77
CA SER A 120 26.07 -2.11 -11.91
C SER A 120 25.41 -0.96 -12.68
N SER A 121 24.47 -0.23 -12.09
CA SER A 121 24.04 1.08 -12.62
C SER A 121 24.30 2.21 -11.62
N SER A 122 25.17 3.11 -12.04
CA SER A 122 25.66 4.32 -11.39
C SER A 122 24.57 5.39 -11.19
N ALA A 123 23.49 5.05 -10.48
CA ALA A 123 22.44 5.95 -10.01
C ALA A 123 22.28 5.94 -8.48
N ALA A 124 23.32 5.48 -7.77
CA ALA A 124 23.41 5.35 -6.31
C ALA A 124 23.45 6.70 -5.53
N ALA A 125 22.86 7.78 -6.07
CA ALA A 125 22.80 9.10 -5.44
C ALA A 125 21.40 9.73 -5.41
N ALA A 126 20.38 9.10 -6.00
CA ALA A 126 18.99 9.57 -5.90
C ALA A 126 18.21 8.61 -5.00
N GLY A 127 17.59 9.13 -3.95
CA GLY A 127 16.83 8.35 -2.96
C GLY A 127 15.92 7.30 -3.59
N GLY A 128 15.84 6.14 -2.94
CA GLY A 128 15.20 4.92 -3.46
C GLY A 128 13.98 5.15 -4.33
N ASP A 129 13.96 4.47 -5.47
CA ASP A 129 12.81 4.48 -6.38
C ASP A 129 11.58 3.82 -5.73
N VAL A 130 11.79 2.93 -4.75
CA VAL A 130 10.72 2.29 -3.97
C VAL A 130 10.50 3.01 -2.65
N VAL A 131 9.24 3.30 -2.34
CA VAL A 131 8.82 4.00 -1.12
C VAL A 131 7.73 3.17 -0.44
N PHE A 132 7.91 2.88 0.84
CA PHE A 132 6.85 2.35 1.69
C PHE A 132 5.87 3.45 2.06
N LEU A 133 4.58 3.13 1.99
CA LEU A 133 3.49 3.99 2.39
C LEU A 133 2.80 3.42 3.63
N TYR A 134 2.66 4.26 4.65
CA TYR A 134 2.02 3.92 5.90
C TYR A 134 0.71 4.70 6.04
N TRP A 135 -0.40 4.15 5.52
CA TRP A 135 -1.75 4.70 5.79
C TRP A 135 -2.20 4.49 7.23
N ARG A 136 -1.57 3.53 7.91
CA ARG A 136 -1.54 3.36 9.35
C ARG A 136 -0.08 3.20 9.74
N LYS A 137 0.31 3.80 10.86
CA LYS A 137 1.71 3.74 11.32
C LYS A 137 2.04 2.31 11.79
N PRO A 138 3.31 1.86 11.68
CA PRO A 138 3.73 0.57 12.23
C PRO A 138 3.36 0.38 13.70
N GLU A 139 3.34 1.45 14.51
CA GLU A 139 2.91 1.44 15.91
C GLU A 139 1.42 1.15 16.07
N GLU A 140 0.58 1.63 15.15
CA GLU A 140 -0.86 1.37 15.14
C GLU A 140 -1.15 -0.06 14.68
N TRP A 141 -0.39 -0.55 13.69
CA TRP A 141 -0.44 -1.96 13.29
C TRP A 141 -0.03 -2.89 14.43
N ALA A 142 1.03 -2.54 15.16
CA ALA A 142 1.45 -3.28 16.35
C ALA A 142 0.31 -3.37 17.38
N ALA A 143 -0.39 -2.27 17.64
CA ALA A 143 -1.53 -2.24 18.55
C ALA A 143 -2.71 -3.11 18.06
N LEU A 144 -3.00 -3.10 16.74
CA LEU A 144 -4.04 -3.96 16.16
C LEU A 144 -3.69 -5.45 16.26
N VAL A 145 -2.45 -5.82 15.98
CA VAL A 145 -1.97 -7.20 16.12
C VAL A 145 -2.04 -7.64 17.59
N GLU A 146 -1.63 -6.78 18.51
CA GLU A 146 -1.73 -7.04 19.95
C GLU A 146 -3.19 -7.27 20.39
N ALA A 147 -4.10 -6.38 19.99
CA ALA A 147 -5.52 -6.49 20.31
C ALA A 147 -6.13 -7.80 19.76
N PHE A 148 -5.77 -8.18 18.53
CA PHE A 148 -6.20 -9.44 17.94
C PHE A 148 -5.71 -10.66 18.73
N VAL A 149 -4.44 -10.68 19.12
CA VAL A 149 -3.87 -11.79 19.90
C VAL A 149 -4.53 -11.90 21.28
N GLU A 150 -4.88 -10.78 21.89
CA GLU A 150 -5.63 -10.74 23.14
C GLU A 150 -7.07 -11.24 22.98
N GLU A 151 -7.78 -10.78 21.94
CA GLU A 151 -9.16 -11.20 21.64
C GLU A 151 -9.26 -12.69 21.30
N THR A 152 -8.27 -13.24 20.59
CA THR A 152 -8.23 -14.66 20.19
C THR A 152 -7.61 -15.58 21.25
N ALA A 153 -7.20 -15.03 22.40
CA ALA A 153 -6.53 -15.76 23.48
C ALA A 153 -5.28 -16.55 23.02
N GLN A 154 -4.54 -16.03 22.02
CA GLN A 154 -3.36 -16.68 21.45
C GLN A 154 -2.05 -16.28 22.14
N LYS A 155 -2.13 -15.56 23.28
CA LYS A 155 -0.96 -15.26 24.13
C LYS A 155 -0.28 -16.56 24.59
N GLY A 156 1.04 -16.62 24.48
CA GLY A 156 1.84 -17.79 24.79
C GLY A 156 2.01 -18.80 23.63
N SER A 157 1.17 -18.71 22.58
CA SER A 157 1.33 -19.50 21.36
C SER A 157 2.35 -18.86 20.41
N VAL A 158 2.95 -19.69 19.56
CA VAL A 158 3.81 -19.25 18.45
C VAL A 158 2.96 -19.23 17.18
N LEU A 159 2.94 -18.09 16.49
CA LEU A 159 2.27 -17.89 15.21
C LEU A 159 3.29 -17.55 14.14
N THR A 160 3.15 -18.08 12.96
CA THR A 160 3.99 -17.70 11.82
C THR A 160 3.54 -16.38 11.22
N VAL A 161 4.46 -15.67 10.56
CA VAL A 161 4.10 -14.44 9.83
C VAL A 161 3.06 -14.74 8.74
N TYR A 162 3.14 -15.93 8.14
CA TYR A 162 2.15 -16.42 7.18
C TYR A 162 0.75 -16.57 7.80
N GLU A 163 0.63 -17.16 8.98
CA GLU A 163 -0.67 -17.26 9.67
C GLU A 163 -1.23 -15.88 10.03
N LEU A 164 -0.38 -14.90 10.33
CA LEU A 164 -0.82 -13.53 10.61
C LEU A 164 -1.34 -12.82 9.35
N THR A 165 -0.68 -12.97 8.20
CA THR A 165 -1.07 -12.30 6.96
C THR A 165 -2.12 -13.05 6.15
N GLU A 166 -2.07 -14.38 6.13
CA GLU A 166 -2.88 -15.24 5.25
C GLU A 166 -3.70 -16.29 6.01
N GLY A 167 -3.54 -16.40 7.33
CA GLY A 167 -4.29 -17.38 8.12
C GLY A 167 -5.79 -17.14 8.10
N GLU A 168 -6.56 -18.23 8.25
CA GLU A 168 -8.03 -18.15 8.28
C GLU A 168 -8.53 -17.35 9.49
N ASN A 169 -7.81 -17.42 10.61
CA ASN A 169 -8.13 -16.70 11.84
C ASN A 169 -8.03 -15.18 11.68
N THR A 170 -7.25 -14.68 10.72
CA THR A 170 -7.08 -13.24 10.49
C THR A 170 -8.01 -12.72 9.40
N ARG A 171 -8.82 -13.59 8.77
CA ARG A 171 -9.82 -13.17 7.77
C ARG A 171 -10.84 -12.22 8.41
N GLY A 172 -10.80 -10.97 7.99
CA GLY A 172 -11.65 -9.89 8.50
C GLY A 172 -10.89 -8.82 9.28
N THR A 173 -9.64 -9.06 9.66
CA THR A 173 -8.79 -8.01 10.23
C THR A 173 -8.23 -7.09 9.14
N GLU A 174 -7.86 -5.87 9.52
CA GLU A 174 -7.29 -4.90 8.56
C GLU A 174 -5.87 -5.26 8.12
N PHE A 175 -5.16 -6.10 8.88
CA PHE A 175 -3.79 -6.53 8.58
C PHE A 175 -3.71 -7.83 7.76
N HIS A 176 -4.85 -8.46 7.48
CA HIS A 176 -4.89 -9.60 6.55
C HIS A 176 -4.49 -9.16 5.14
N GLY A 177 -3.58 -9.91 4.53
CA GLY A 177 -2.97 -9.60 3.23
C GLY A 177 -2.01 -8.40 3.26
N MET A 178 -1.49 -8.01 4.43
CA MET A 178 -0.52 -6.93 4.51
C MET A 178 0.87 -7.33 4.02
N ASP A 179 1.67 -6.35 3.61
CA ASP A 179 3.05 -6.59 3.21
C ASP A 179 3.90 -7.07 4.39
N ASN A 180 4.68 -8.14 4.16
CA ASN A 180 5.48 -8.81 5.19
C ASN A 180 6.50 -7.86 5.83
N GLN A 181 7.10 -6.94 5.08
CA GLN A 181 8.07 -5.98 5.61
C GLN A 181 7.41 -4.98 6.56
N VAL A 182 6.20 -4.53 6.25
CA VAL A 182 5.42 -3.65 7.12
C VAL A 182 5.01 -4.36 8.39
N LEU A 183 4.56 -5.62 8.28
CA LEU A 183 4.25 -6.46 9.44
C LEU A 183 5.48 -6.67 10.32
N MET A 184 6.63 -6.99 9.73
CA MET A 184 7.89 -7.17 10.47
C MET A 184 8.30 -5.90 11.22
N LYS A 185 8.12 -4.71 10.64
CA LYS A 185 8.35 -3.44 11.35
C LYS A 185 7.39 -3.28 12.55
N ALA A 186 6.11 -3.61 12.38
CA ALA A 186 5.13 -3.58 13.47
C ALA A 186 5.45 -4.59 14.59
N LEU A 187 5.83 -5.82 14.23
CA LEU A 187 6.24 -6.86 15.17
C LEU A 187 7.50 -6.47 15.95
N ASN A 188 8.49 -5.86 15.29
CA ASN A 188 9.69 -5.34 15.95
C ASN A 188 9.36 -4.30 17.04
N ILE A 189 8.30 -3.52 16.86
CA ILE A 189 7.82 -2.58 17.90
C ILE A 189 7.27 -3.35 19.11
N LEU A 190 6.51 -4.42 18.89
CA LEU A 190 6.04 -5.28 19.98
C LEU A 190 7.18 -5.99 20.70
N VAL A 191 8.21 -6.41 19.98
CA VAL A 191 9.44 -6.98 20.56
C VAL A 191 10.15 -5.98 21.46
N LYS A 192 10.34 -4.74 20.98
CA LYS A 192 10.94 -3.67 21.79
C LYS A 192 10.11 -3.32 23.03
N ARG A 193 8.78 -3.53 22.98
CA ARG A 193 7.88 -3.37 24.13
C ARG A 193 7.85 -4.58 25.07
N GLY A 194 8.55 -5.67 24.73
CA GLY A 194 8.57 -6.90 25.51
C GLY A 194 7.28 -7.73 25.43
N LYS A 195 6.41 -7.45 24.44
CA LYS A 195 5.12 -8.14 24.27
C LYS A 195 5.16 -9.26 23.23
N ALA A 196 6.22 -9.31 22.42
CA ALA A 196 6.42 -10.36 21.44
C ALA A 196 7.90 -10.73 21.34
N GLN A 197 8.20 -11.89 20.74
CA GLN A 197 9.53 -12.29 20.36
C GLN A 197 9.45 -12.97 19.00
N ILE A 198 10.32 -12.56 18.08
CA ILE A 198 10.41 -13.13 16.73
C ILE A 198 11.49 -14.23 16.74
N PHE A 199 11.21 -15.35 16.07
CA PHE A 199 12.07 -16.53 15.94
C PHE A 199 12.09 -17.00 14.48
N GLY A 200 13.09 -17.81 14.12
CA GLY A 200 13.17 -18.47 12.81
C GLY A 200 14.23 -17.90 11.86
N SER A 201 14.33 -18.50 10.69
CA SER A 201 15.19 -18.10 9.56
C SER A 201 14.35 -17.41 8.47
N GLU A 202 14.99 -16.77 7.48
CA GLU A 202 14.34 -15.92 6.46
C GLU A 202 13.08 -16.54 5.82
N ASP A 203 13.03 -17.86 5.63
CA ASP A 203 11.88 -18.57 5.04
C ASP A 203 10.78 -18.99 6.03
N SER A 204 11.03 -18.99 7.34
CA SER A 204 10.08 -19.47 8.36
C SER A 204 10.14 -18.61 9.62
N LEU A 205 9.73 -17.35 9.48
CA LEU A 205 9.60 -16.43 10.60
C LEU A 205 8.36 -16.75 11.45
N GLY A 206 8.61 -17.04 12.73
CA GLY A 206 7.63 -17.23 13.79
C GLY A 206 7.65 -16.08 14.79
N VAL A 207 6.52 -15.83 15.45
CA VAL A 207 6.35 -14.81 16.47
C VAL A 207 5.63 -15.43 17.65
N LYS A 208 6.21 -15.31 18.84
CA LYS A 208 5.53 -15.63 20.09
C LYS A 208 5.06 -14.33 20.73
N PHE A 209 3.81 -14.31 21.18
CA PHE A 209 3.26 -13.19 21.95
C PHE A 209 3.20 -13.54 23.45
N PHE A 210 3.38 -12.54 24.31
CA PHE A 210 3.38 -12.68 25.77
C PHE A 210 2.18 -11.97 26.41
#